data_AF-A0A2S4KVT9-F1
#
_entry.id   AF-A0A2S4KVT9-F1
#
_cell.length_a   1.000
_cell.length_b   1.000
_cell.length_c   1.000
_cell.angle_alpha   90.00
_cell.angle_beta   90.00
_cell.angle_gamma   90.00
#
_symmetry.space_group_name_H-M   'P 1'
#
loop_
_entity.id
_entity.type
_entity.pdbx_description
1 polymer ?
#
loop_
_entity_poly.entity_id
_entity_poly.type
_entity_poly.pdbx_seq_one_letter_code
_entity_poly.pdbx_strand_id
1 'polypeptide(L)'
;MIHEEEDDQAERLINEEYKTWKKNSPFLYDMILGTALTWPTLTVQWFPDVKEPEGKNFRMHRLLLGTHTSDESTNFLQIADVQIPKVVAPNPDNFDGERREVGGYGNAGDVAAIKCDIVQKIEHPGEVNKARYQPQNPDIIATLCVDGKILVFDRTKHPLQPATLGKINPQIELVGHKAEGFGLSWNPHEVGCLASGSEDKTMCLWDLKTLEADSKTLRPARRYTHHAQIVNDVQYHPIATSFIGTVSDDQTLQIVDVRQSETTKAALVARRGHLDAINALSFNPTSEVLVATASADKTIGIWDLRNVKEKVHTLEGHNDAVTSLSWHPTEAGILGSGSYDRRIIFWDLSRVGDEQLPDDQEDGPPELLFMHGGHTNHLADFSWNPNEPWLVASAAEDNLLQVWKVAESIVGRDDGDLLVDELDR
;
A
#
# COMPACT_ATOMS: atom_id res chain seq x y z
N MET A 1 -2.27 -30.90 -20.77
CA MET A 1 -2.79 -32.06 -20.02
C MET A 1 -2.25 -32.12 -18.60
N ILE A 2 -0.95 -32.40 -18.34
CA ILE A 2 -0.45 -32.40 -16.94
C ILE A 2 -0.49 -31.00 -16.30
N HIS A 3 0.00 -29.97 -17.00
CA HIS A 3 -0.07 -28.58 -16.49
C HIS A 3 -1.50 -28.06 -16.35
N GLU A 4 -2.39 -28.40 -17.29
CA GLU A 4 -3.83 -28.04 -17.18
C GLU A 4 -4.49 -28.73 -15.97
N GLU A 5 -4.12 -29.97 -15.64
CA GLU A 5 -4.64 -30.68 -14.47
C GLU A 5 -4.08 -30.12 -13.15
N GLU A 6 -2.85 -29.63 -13.13
CA GLU A 6 -2.23 -28.94 -11.98
C GLU A 6 -2.87 -27.57 -11.75
N ASP A 7 -3.07 -26.78 -12.80
CA ASP A 7 -3.74 -25.48 -12.76
C ASP A 7 -5.19 -25.63 -12.27
N ASP A 8 -5.94 -26.61 -12.81
CA ASP A 8 -7.30 -26.93 -12.38
C ASP A 8 -7.38 -27.31 -10.89
N GLN A 9 -6.36 -28.02 -10.37
CA GLN A 9 -6.29 -28.39 -8.96
C GLN A 9 -6.00 -27.18 -8.08
N ALA A 10 -5.07 -26.32 -8.49
CA ALA A 10 -4.75 -25.08 -7.78
C ALA A 10 -5.98 -24.16 -7.70
N GLU A 11 -6.70 -23.98 -8.81
CA GLU A 11 -7.90 -23.14 -8.85
C GLU A 11 -9.02 -23.70 -7.95
N ARG A 12 -9.16 -25.02 -7.87
CA ARG A 12 -10.13 -25.65 -6.94
C ARG A 12 -9.77 -25.38 -5.48
N LEU A 13 -8.51 -25.54 -5.11
CA LEU A 13 -8.03 -25.25 -3.75
C LEU A 13 -8.28 -23.79 -3.37
N ILE A 14 -7.92 -22.85 -4.26
CA ILE A 14 -8.16 -21.41 -4.06
C ILE A 14 -9.64 -21.12 -3.81
N ASN A 15 -10.53 -21.73 -4.62
CA ASN A 15 -11.96 -21.55 -4.47
C ASN A 15 -12.52 -22.17 -3.18
N GLU A 16 -11.95 -23.27 -2.69
CA GLU A 16 -12.33 -23.89 -1.41
C GLU A 16 -11.88 -23.06 -0.21
N GLU A 17 -10.65 -22.55 -0.25
CA GLU A 17 -10.12 -21.60 0.74
C GLU A 17 -10.99 -20.34 0.80
N TYR A 18 -11.28 -19.73 -0.35
CA TYR A 18 -12.10 -18.53 -0.42
C TYR A 18 -13.52 -18.75 0.14
N LYS A 19 -14.14 -19.90 -0.12
CA LYS A 19 -15.44 -20.26 0.47
C LYS A 19 -15.37 -20.38 1.99
N THR A 20 -14.27 -20.91 2.51
CA THR A 20 -14.04 -21.04 3.95
C THR A 20 -13.81 -19.67 4.58
N TRP A 21 -12.94 -18.86 3.98
CA TRP A 21 -12.71 -17.47 4.37
C TRP A 21 -14.02 -16.67 4.40
N LYS A 22 -14.85 -16.77 3.36
CA LYS A 22 -16.12 -16.05 3.28
C LYS A 22 -17.08 -16.40 4.42
N LYS A 23 -17.14 -17.67 4.82
CA LYS A 23 -17.94 -18.11 5.98
C LYS A 23 -17.41 -17.53 7.30
N ASN A 24 -16.09 -17.40 7.42
CA ASN A 24 -15.44 -16.92 8.63
C ASN A 24 -15.31 -15.39 8.68
N SER A 25 -15.46 -14.70 7.54
CA SER A 25 -15.31 -13.25 7.43
C SER A 25 -16.09 -12.42 8.48
N PRO A 26 -17.31 -12.79 8.93
CA PRO A 26 -18.01 -12.02 9.96
C PRO A 26 -17.32 -12.02 11.32
N PHE A 27 -16.41 -12.97 11.59
CA PHE A 27 -15.63 -13.03 12.83
C PHE A 27 -14.29 -12.30 12.71
N LEU A 28 -13.82 -12.05 11.48
CA LEU A 28 -12.49 -11.53 11.19
C LEU A 28 -12.49 -10.04 10.83
N TYR A 29 -13.63 -9.53 10.37
CA TYR A 29 -13.74 -8.16 9.86
C TYR A 29 -14.96 -7.45 10.45
N ASP A 30 -14.76 -6.22 10.90
CA ASP A 30 -15.86 -5.29 11.19
C ASP A 30 -16.52 -4.80 9.90
N MET A 31 -15.75 -4.76 8.82
CA MET A 31 -16.19 -4.24 7.55
C MET A 31 -15.45 -4.91 6.40
N ILE A 32 -16.18 -5.27 5.35
CA ILE A 32 -15.60 -5.68 4.07
C ILE A 32 -16.48 -5.26 2.90
N LEU A 33 -15.83 -4.72 1.87
CA LEU A 33 -16.41 -4.41 0.58
C LEU A 33 -15.51 -5.02 -0.49
N GLY A 34 -16.07 -5.92 -1.31
CA GLY A 34 -15.45 -6.35 -2.56
C GLY A 34 -16.11 -5.65 -3.74
N THR A 35 -15.32 -5.00 -4.59
CA THR A 35 -15.78 -4.36 -5.82
C THR A 35 -14.91 -4.84 -6.99
N ALA A 36 -15.55 -5.38 -8.03
CA ALA A 36 -14.86 -5.71 -9.27
C ALA A 36 -14.69 -4.45 -10.11
N LEU A 37 -13.44 -4.08 -10.40
CA LEU A 37 -13.11 -3.02 -11.34
C LEU A 37 -13.31 -3.50 -12.78
N THR A 38 -13.52 -2.56 -13.70
CA THR A 38 -13.57 -2.89 -15.14
C THR A 38 -12.24 -3.41 -15.67
N TRP A 39 -11.13 -2.93 -15.11
CA TRP A 39 -9.77 -3.32 -15.44
C TRP A 39 -8.98 -3.44 -14.14
N PRO A 40 -7.97 -4.32 -14.08
CA PRO A 40 -7.12 -4.45 -12.91
C PRO A 40 -6.35 -3.15 -12.65
N THR A 41 -5.90 -3.00 -11.41
CA THR A 41 -5.15 -1.83 -10.96
C THR A 41 -3.85 -2.27 -10.31
N LEU A 42 -2.73 -1.69 -10.75
CA LEU A 42 -1.39 -2.00 -10.22
C LEU A 42 -1.02 -1.11 -9.02
N THR A 43 -1.88 -0.17 -8.65
CA THR A 43 -1.58 0.85 -7.66
C THR A 43 -2.80 1.20 -6.84
N VAL A 44 -2.64 1.27 -5.52
CA VAL A 44 -3.70 1.68 -4.60
C VAL A 44 -3.11 2.66 -3.58
N GLN A 45 -3.75 3.80 -3.37
CA GLN A 45 -3.38 4.72 -2.29
C GLN A 45 -4.61 5.47 -1.75
N TRP A 46 -4.80 5.46 -0.43
CA TRP A 46 -5.78 6.35 0.20
C TRP A 46 -5.35 7.79 0.15
N PHE A 47 -6.26 8.67 -0.27
CA PHE A 47 -6.09 10.11 -0.04
C PHE A 47 -6.20 10.44 1.46
N PRO A 48 -5.54 11.53 1.91
CA PRO A 48 -5.53 11.90 3.31
C PRO A 48 -6.79 12.67 3.73
N ASP A 49 -7.58 13.22 2.79
CA ASP A 49 -8.78 13.98 3.12
C ASP A 49 -10.00 13.08 3.36
N VAL A 50 -10.84 13.52 4.29
CA VAL A 50 -12.12 12.90 4.62
C VAL A 50 -13.18 13.98 4.58
N LYS A 51 -14.31 13.69 3.93
CA LYS A 51 -15.49 14.56 3.95
C LYS A 51 -16.58 13.92 4.77
N GLU A 52 -17.23 14.71 5.62
CA GLU A 52 -18.40 14.28 6.38
C GLU A 52 -19.64 15.03 5.88
N PRO A 53 -20.46 14.45 5.00
CA PRO A 53 -21.69 15.09 4.55
C PRO A 53 -22.68 15.27 5.71
N GLU A 54 -23.26 16.46 5.84
CA GLU A 54 -24.23 16.77 6.89
C GLU A 54 -25.46 15.86 6.80
N GLY A 55 -25.90 15.34 7.96
CA GLY A 55 -27.06 14.45 8.05
C GLY A 55 -26.84 13.06 7.42
N LYS A 56 -25.61 12.69 7.08
CA LYS A 56 -25.26 11.33 6.61
C LYS A 56 -24.50 10.55 7.68
N ASN A 57 -24.79 9.25 7.72
CA ASN A 57 -24.22 8.24 8.61
C ASN A 57 -22.96 7.58 8.01
N PHE A 58 -22.27 8.24 7.09
CA PHE A 58 -21.01 7.78 6.51
C PHE A 58 -20.00 8.92 6.40
N ARG A 59 -18.73 8.55 6.36
CA ARG A 59 -17.60 9.39 5.96
C ARG A 59 -17.24 9.07 4.51
N MET A 60 -16.90 10.08 3.74
CA MET A 60 -16.45 9.96 2.36
C MET A 60 -14.93 10.03 2.34
N HIS A 61 -14.30 8.95 1.92
CA HIS A 61 -12.87 8.83 1.67
C HIS A 61 -12.62 8.76 0.16
N ARG A 62 -11.36 8.89 -0.27
CA ARG A 62 -10.99 8.74 -1.68
C ARG A 62 -9.83 7.77 -1.86
N LEU A 63 -9.85 7.01 -2.95
CA LEU A 63 -8.78 6.13 -3.39
C LEU A 63 -8.20 6.62 -4.71
N LEU A 64 -6.87 6.58 -4.80
CA LEU A 64 -6.12 6.73 -6.04
C LEU A 64 -5.85 5.35 -6.63
N LEU A 65 -6.27 5.16 -7.88
CA LEU A 65 -6.18 3.89 -8.60
C LEU A 65 -5.62 4.14 -10.02
N GLY A 66 -5.08 3.09 -10.61
CA GLY A 66 -4.69 3.04 -12.02
C GLY A 66 -5.55 2.05 -12.82
N THR A 67 -5.32 1.97 -14.13
CA THR A 67 -5.78 0.83 -14.94
C THR A 67 -4.59 0.13 -15.58
N HIS A 68 -4.78 -1.16 -15.81
CA HIS A 68 -3.93 -2.01 -16.65
C HIS A 68 -4.85 -2.71 -17.67
N THR A 69 -4.76 -2.32 -18.94
CA THR A 69 -5.67 -2.80 -19.98
C THR A 69 -5.02 -3.75 -20.99
N SER A 70 -3.70 -4.00 -20.88
CA SER A 70 -2.94 -4.81 -21.84
C SER A 70 -3.16 -4.35 -23.30
N ASP A 71 -3.12 -3.03 -23.53
CA ASP A 71 -3.40 -2.38 -24.82
C ASP A 71 -4.80 -2.61 -25.45
N GLU A 72 -5.73 -3.26 -24.74
CA GLU A 72 -7.10 -3.49 -25.25
C GLU A 72 -8.00 -2.25 -25.17
N SER A 73 -7.66 -1.30 -24.30
CA SER A 73 -8.45 -0.07 -24.08
C SER A 73 -7.56 1.12 -23.72
N THR A 74 -8.20 2.29 -23.60
CA THR A 74 -7.51 3.47 -23.08
C THR A 74 -7.30 3.31 -21.58
N ASN A 75 -6.08 3.63 -21.13
CA ASN A 75 -5.75 3.61 -19.71
C ASN A 75 -6.11 4.93 -19.03
N PHE A 76 -6.40 4.85 -17.74
CA PHE A 76 -6.79 5.99 -16.92
C PHE A 76 -6.10 5.95 -15.55
N LEU A 77 -5.63 7.11 -15.13
CA LEU A 77 -5.52 7.42 -13.70
C LEU A 77 -6.92 7.68 -13.16
N GLN A 78 -7.30 6.99 -12.09
CA GLN A 78 -8.65 7.00 -11.54
C GLN A 78 -8.67 7.49 -10.10
N ILE A 79 -9.71 8.25 -9.74
CA ILE A 79 -10.06 8.50 -8.33
C ILE A 79 -11.42 7.90 -8.05
N ALA A 80 -11.49 7.11 -6.98
CA ALA A 80 -12.71 6.54 -6.45
C ALA A 80 -13.12 7.26 -5.17
N ASP A 81 -14.43 7.49 -5.00
CA ASP A 81 -15.01 7.87 -3.72
C ASP A 81 -15.46 6.60 -2.98
N VAL A 82 -15.14 6.50 -1.70
CA VAL A 82 -15.49 5.36 -0.84
C VAL A 82 -16.31 5.84 0.35
N GLN A 83 -17.53 5.31 0.49
CA GLN A 83 -18.44 5.57 1.60
C GLN A 83 -18.16 4.60 2.75
N ILE A 84 -17.61 5.10 3.85
CA ILE A 84 -17.33 4.32 5.05
C ILE A 84 -18.40 4.63 6.12
N PRO A 85 -19.19 3.65 6.58
CA PRO A 85 -20.20 3.88 7.61
C PRO A 85 -19.57 4.43 8.89
N LYS A 86 -20.23 5.39 9.53
CA LYS A 86 -19.88 5.82 10.88
C LYS A 86 -20.33 4.73 11.85
N VAL A 87 -19.53 4.43 12.85
CA VAL A 87 -19.97 3.59 13.97
C VAL A 87 -21.09 4.35 14.69
N VAL A 88 -22.33 3.88 14.54
CA VAL A 88 -23.48 4.44 15.24
C VAL A 88 -23.53 3.78 16.62
N ALA A 89 -23.33 4.57 17.68
CA ALA A 89 -23.50 4.08 19.04
C ALA A 89 -24.92 3.48 19.19
N PRO A 90 -25.06 2.30 19.82
CA PRO A 90 -26.36 1.69 20.02
C PRO A 90 -27.29 2.67 20.74
N ASN A 91 -28.39 3.08 20.11
CA ASN A 91 -29.37 3.94 20.76
C ASN A 91 -30.23 3.07 21.71
N PRO A 92 -30.28 3.33 23.03
CA PRO A 92 -31.13 2.61 23.97
C PRO A 92 -32.62 2.61 23.57
N ASP A 93 -33.07 3.62 22.83
CA ASP A 93 -34.45 3.71 22.33
C ASP A 93 -34.77 2.67 21.24
N ASN A 94 -33.74 2.05 20.63
CA ASN A 94 -33.86 0.99 19.62
C ASN A 94 -33.79 -0.43 20.25
N PHE A 95 -33.95 -0.55 21.57
CA PHE A 95 -33.99 -1.83 22.26
C PHE A 95 -35.25 -2.62 21.91
N ASP A 96 -35.07 -3.78 21.27
CA ASP A 96 -36.15 -4.73 21.04
C ASP A 96 -36.35 -5.60 22.28
N GLY A 97 -37.45 -5.35 23.01
CA GLY A 97 -37.79 -6.09 24.22
C GLY A 97 -38.13 -7.58 24.01
N GLU A 98 -38.48 -8.00 22.78
CA GLU A 98 -38.73 -9.42 22.47
C GLU A 98 -37.42 -10.16 22.18
N ARG A 99 -36.48 -9.51 21.48
CA ARG A 99 -35.16 -10.11 21.16
C ARG A 99 -34.09 -9.87 22.22
N ARG A 100 -34.35 -8.97 23.18
CA ARG A 100 -33.37 -8.49 24.19
C ARG A 100 -32.07 -7.97 23.56
N GLU A 101 -32.17 -7.40 22.37
CA GLU A 101 -31.05 -6.86 21.62
C GLU A 101 -31.28 -5.37 21.33
N VAL A 102 -30.24 -4.55 21.45
CA VAL A 102 -30.23 -3.20 20.89
C VAL A 102 -29.76 -3.31 19.45
N GLY A 103 -30.61 -2.99 18.47
CA GLY A 103 -30.21 -2.95 17.05
C GLY A 103 -30.14 -4.30 16.33
N GLY A 104 -31.23 -5.07 16.34
CA GLY A 104 -31.31 -6.31 15.57
C GLY A 104 -31.07 -6.13 14.06
N TYR A 105 -30.53 -7.17 13.42
CA TYR A 105 -30.16 -7.29 11.98
C TYR A 105 -31.22 -6.86 10.92
N GLY A 106 -32.42 -6.44 11.34
CA GLY A 106 -33.54 -6.05 10.47
C GLY A 106 -33.84 -4.54 10.40
N ASN A 107 -33.23 -3.69 11.22
CA ASN A 107 -33.43 -2.23 11.15
C ASN A 107 -32.40 -1.59 10.19
N ALA A 108 -32.43 -2.01 8.93
CA ALA A 108 -31.52 -1.58 7.86
C ALA A 108 -31.81 -0.15 7.32
N GLY A 109 -32.63 0.64 8.00
CA GLY A 109 -32.99 2.00 7.56
C GLY A 109 -31.87 3.02 7.71
N ASP A 110 -30.98 2.83 8.70
CA ASP A 110 -29.98 3.82 9.13
C ASP A 110 -28.53 3.28 9.12
N VAL A 111 -28.25 2.16 8.44
CA VAL A 111 -26.88 1.69 8.21
C VAL A 111 -26.48 2.06 6.78
N ALA A 112 -25.47 2.92 6.61
CA ALA A 112 -24.98 3.28 5.30
C ALA A 112 -24.45 2.03 4.59
N ALA A 113 -24.91 1.78 3.36
CA ALA A 113 -24.26 0.79 2.52
C ALA A 113 -22.86 1.31 2.13
N ILE A 114 -21.84 0.48 2.31
CA ILE A 114 -20.51 0.79 1.81
C ILE A 114 -20.56 0.79 0.28
N LYS A 115 -20.02 1.84 -0.34
CA LYS A 115 -19.96 2.00 -1.80
C LYS A 115 -18.60 2.51 -2.22
N CYS A 116 -18.14 2.06 -3.38
CA CYS A 116 -16.94 2.53 -4.03
C CYS A 116 -17.27 2.88 -5.48
N ASP A 117 -17.20 4.17 -5.82
CA ASP A 117 -17.59 4.67 -7.14
C ASP A 117 -16.42 5.43 -7.78
N ILE A 118 -16.08 5.12 -9.04
CA ILE A 118 -15.06 5.88 -9.79
C ILE A 118 -15.64 7.24 -10.18
N VAL A 119 -15.18 8.31 -9.54
CA VAL A 119 -15.70 9.67 -9.75
C VAL A 119 -14.87 10.48 -10.73
N GLN A 120 -13.58 10.17 -10.88
CA GLN A 120 -12.71 10.87 -11.81
C GLN A 120 -11.86 9.91 -12.64
N LYS A 121 -11.75 10.18 -13.95
CA LYS A 121 -10.85 9.48 -14.89
C LYS A 121 -10.01 10.50 -15.66
N ILE A 122 -8.70 10.30 -15.65
CA ILE A 122 -7.73 11.11 -16.39
C ILE A 122 -6.97 10.18 -17.33
N GLU A 123 -7.00 10.44 -18.64
CA GLU A 123 -6.32 9.61 -19.65
C GLU A 123 -4.82 9.49 -19.39
N HIS A 124 -4.30 8.28 -19.52
CA HIS A 124 -2.91 7.93 -19.25
C HIS A 124 -2.29 7.17 -20.46
N PRO A 125 -1.02 7.43 -20.82
CA PRO A 125 -0.36 6.70 -21.90
C PRO A 125 0.09 5.34 -21.38
N GLY A 126 -0.62 4.29 -21.78
CA GLY A 126 -0.38 2.95 -21.28
C GLY A 126 -0.73 2.82 -19.80
N GLU A 127 -0.23 1.76 -19.20
CA GLU A 127 -0.63 1.30 -17.89
C GLU A 127 -0.05 2.19 -16.79
N VAL A 128 -0.74 2.22 -15.64
CA VAL A 128 -0.32 3.01 -14.49
C VAL A 128 0.41 2.10 -13.51
N ASN A 129 1.72 1.91 -13.70
CA ASN A 129 2.53 1.00 -12.89
C ASN A 129 2.52 1.40 -11.40
N LYS A 130 2.67 2.70 -11.13
CA LYS A 130 2.54 3.26 -9.77
C LYS A 130 1.98 4.67 -9.85
N ALA A 131 1.09 5.03 -8.94
CA ALA A 131 0.58 6.39 -8.79
C ALA A 131 0.68 6.85 -7.34
N ARG A 132 1.26 8.02 -7.09
CA ARG A 132 1.40 8.59 -5.74
C ARG A 132 1.07 10.08 -5.75
N TYR A 133 0.26 10.52 -4.80
CA TYR A 133 0.02 11.96 -4.61
C TYR A 133 1.15 12.62 -3.82
N GLN A 134 1.35 13.90 -4.04
CA GLN A 134 2.33 14.70 -3.33
C GLN A 134 1.83 14.99 -1.90
N PRO A 135 2.57 14.64 -0.83
CA PRO A 135 2.09 14.77 0.54
C PRO A 135 1.64 16.18 0.95
N GLN A 136 2.33 17.22 0.46
CA GLN A 136 2.00 18.61 0.79
C GLN A 136 0.83 19.18 -0.03
N ASN A 137 0.49 18.54 -1.15
CA ASN A 137 -0.67 18.89 -1.97
C ASN A 137 -1.19 17.64 -2.70
N PRO A 138 -2.18 16.92 -2.12
CA PRO A 138 -2.69 15.68 -2.69
C PRO A 138 -3.34 15.83 -4.08
N ASP A 139 -3.63 17.05 -4.55
CA ASP A 139 -4.12 17.25 -5.91
C ASP A 139 -3.03 17.06 -6.98
N ILE A 140 -1.75 17.10 -6.60
CA ILE A 140 -0.63 16.80 -7.49
C ILE A 140 -0.30 15.32 -7.40
N ILE A 141 -0.37 14.61 -8.52
CA ILE A 141 -0.20 13.16 -8.61
C ILE A 141 0.90 12.85 -9.61
N ALA A 142 1.90 12.08 -9.19
CA ALA A 142 2.88 11.50 -10.10
C ALA A 142 2.47 10.06 -10.46
N THR A 143 2.63 9.69 -11.72
CA THR A 143 2.43 8.32 -12.22
C THR A 143 3.67 7.85 -12.97
N LEU A 144 4.07 6.59 -12.78
CA LEU A 144 5.12 5.96 -13.57
C LEU A 144 4.49 5.22 -14.77
N CYS A 145 5.01 5.46 -15.96
CA CYS A 145 4.56 4.83 -17.21
C CYS A 145 5.44 3.63 -17.59
N VAL A 146 4.89 2.77 -18.46
CA VAL A 146 5.58 1.62 -19.08
C VAL A 146 6.79 1.98 -19.95
N ASP A 147 6.93 3.26 -20.36
CA ASP A 147 8.09 3.74 -21.12
C ASP A 147 9.18 4.39 -20.22
N GLY A 148 8.99 4.35 -18.90
CA GLY A 148 9.88 4.94 -17.91
C GLY A 148 9.69 6.43 -17.68
N LYS A 149 8.80 7.11 -18.44
CA LYS A 149 8.44 8.49 -18.11
C LYS A 149 7.63 8.54 -16.84
N ILE A 150 7.72 9.68 -16.15
CA ILE A 150 6.85 10.00 -15.04
C ILE A 150 5.97 11.16 -15.44
N LEU A 151 4.67 11.04 -15.27
CA LEU A 151 3.74 12.11 -15.56
C LEU A 151 3.25 12.73 -14.27
N VAL A 152 3.23 14.06 -14.23
CA VAL A 152 2.68 14.81 -13.10
C VAL A 152 1.37 15.45 -13.53
N PHE A 153 0.30 15.06 -12.84
CA PHE A 153 -1.04 15.55 -13.03
C PHE A 153 -1.46 16.45 -11.86
N ASP A 154 -2.10 17.57 -12.16
CA ASP A 154 -2.89 18.36 -11.23
C ASP A 154 -4.35 18.00 -11.49
N ARG A 155 -4.92 17.12 -10.66
CA ARG A 155 -6.27 16.57 -10.90
C ARG A 155 -7.36 17.64 -11.02
N THR A 156 -7.17 18.81 -10.45
CA THR A 156 -8.16 19.91 -10.48
C THR A 156 -8.26 20.57 -11.86
N LYS A 157 -7.22 20.43 -12.69
CA LYS A 157 -7.16 20.94 -14.06
C LYS A 157 -7.71 19.95 -15.09
N HIS A 158 -8.23 18.81 -14.64
CA HIS A 158 -8.84 17.79 -15.48
C HIS A 158 -10.33 17.66 -15.16
N PRO A 159 -11.19 17.39 -16.16
CA PRO A 159 -12.59 17.12 -15.90
C PRO A 159 -12.73 15.83 -15.07
N LEU A 160 -13.91 15.64 -14.46
CA LEU A 160 -14.24 14.38 -13.78
C LEU A 160 -14.29 13.22 -14.79
N GLN A 161 -14.84 13.45 -15.98
CA GLN A 161 -14.85 12.46 -17.05
C GLN A 161 -14.34 13.09 -18.35
N PRO A 162 -13.49 12.38 -19.13
CA PRO A 162 -13.00 12.90 -20.40
C PRO A 162 -14.15 13.06 -21.39
N ALA A 163 -14.30 14.25 -21.97
CA ALA A 163 -15.35 14.53 -22.96
C ALA A 163 -15.06 13.89 -24.33
N THR A 164 -13.77 13.75 -24.67
CA THR A 164 -13.27 13.13 -25.90
C THR A 164 -11.98 12.41 -25.58
N LEU A 165 -11.87 11.14 -25.99
CA LEU A 165 -10.65 10.35 -25.82
C LEU A 165 -9.55 10.76 -26.81
N GLY A 166 -8.30 10.55 -26.42
CA GLY A 166 -7.10 10.75 -27.25
C GLY A 166 -6.31 12.01 -26.92
N LYS A 167 -6.57 12.67 -25.79
CA LYS A 167 -5.83 13.88 -25.36
C LYS A 167 -5.24 13.71 -23.97
N ILE A 168 -4.06 13.11 -23.96
CA ILE A 168 -3.21 13.00 -22.77
C ILE A 168 -2.55 14.37 -22.55
N ASN A 169 -2.78 14.99 -21.39
CA ASN A 169 -2.30 16.35 -21.11
C ASN A 169 -1.79 16.49 -19.67
N PRO A 170 -0.65 15.85 -19.34
CA PRO A 170 0.01 16.05 -18.06
C PRO A 170 0.47 17.51 -17.93
N GLN A 171 0.63 17.97 -16.69
CA GLN A 171 1.22 19.28 -16.42
C GLN A 171 2.72 19.24 -16.62
N ILE A 172 3.39 18.14 -16.23
CA ILE A 172 4.83 17.96 -16.37
C ILE A 172 5.12 16.50 -16.80
N GLU A 173 6.07 16.34 -17.70
CA GLU A 173 6.65 15.05 -18.11
C GLU A 173 8.09 14.97 -17.60
N LEU A 174 8.36 14.03 -16.70
CA LEU A 174 9.70 13.78 -16.17
C LEU A 174 10.37 12.73 -17.07
N VAL A 175 11.38 13.16 -17.83
CA VAL A 175 12.03 12.33 -18.85
C VAL A 175 13.48 12.07 -18.46
N GLY A 176 13.79 10.81 -18.19
CA GLY A 176 15.11 10.41 -17.74
C GLY A 176 15.35 8.91 -17.70
N HIS A 177 14.40 8.11 -17.20
CA HIS A 177 14.57 6.66 -17.24
C HIS A 177 14.52 6.12 -18.66
N LYS A 178 15.10 4.94 -18.86
CA LYS A 178 15.19 4.25 -20.16
C LYS A 178 14.36 2.97 -20.24
N ALA A 179 13.76 2.57 -19.14
CA ALA A 179 12.90 1.41 -19.00
C ALA A 179 11.83 1.74 -17.95
N GLU A 180 10.82 0.89 -17.82
CA GLU A 180 9.78 1.05 -16.81
C GLU A 180 10.31 0.87 -15.38
N GLY A 181 9.38 0.91 -14.43
CA GLY A 181 9.68 0.70 -13.02
C GLY A 181 8.43 0.77 -12.15
N PHE A 182 8.64 0.65 -10.84
CA PHE A 182 7.59 0.73 -9.84
C PHE A 182 7.95 1.63 -8.65
N GLY A 183 9.24 1.85 -8.40
CA GLY A 183 9.71 2.74 -7.34
C GLY A 183 9.35 4.21 -7.60
N LEU A 184 8.48 4.77 -6.77
CA LEU A 184 8.00 6.15 -6.89
C LEU A 184 7.68 6.71 -5.50
N SER A 185 8.43 7.72 -5.06
CA SER A 185 8.26 8.32 -3.74
C SER A 185 8.45 9.82 -3.75
N TRP A 186 7.43 10.56 -3.30
CA TRP A 186 7.53 11.99 -3.05
C TRP A 186 8.33 12.26 -1.78
N ASN A 187 9.09 13.34 -1.80
CA ASN A 187 9.77 13.83 -0.60
C ASN A 187 8.71 14.39 0.37
N PRO A 188 8.55 13.81 1.57
CA PRO A 188 7.59 14.32 2.56
C PRO A 188 8.02 15.65 3.17
N HIS A 189 9.31 16.00 3.09
CA HIS A 189 9.91 17.19 3.69
C HIS A 189 9.96 18.39 2.74
N GLU A 190 10.09 18.15 1.44
CA GLU A 190 10.23 19.20 0.43
C GLU A 190 9.18 19.11 -0.66
N VAL A 191 8.38 20.17 -0.79
CA VAL A 191 7.36 20.33 -1.83
C VAL A 191 7.98 20.18 -3.22
N GLY A 192 7.34 19.39 -4.09
CA GLY A 192 7.74 19.25 -5.49
C GLY A 192 9.02 18.44 -5.73
N CYS A 193 9.56 17.73 -4.72
CA CYS A 193 10.70 16.84 -4.90
C CYS A 193 10.24 15.38 -4.90
N LEU A 194 10.78 14.57 -5.83
CA LEU A 194 10.37 13.18 -6.06
C LEU A 194 11.61 12.31 -6.31
N ALA A 195 11.54 11.04 -5.94
CA ALA A 195 12.52 10.01 -6.26
C ALA A 195 11.82 8.88 -7.02
N SER A 196 12.53 8.29 -7.98
CA SER A 196 12.05 7.14 -8.75
C SER A 196 13.13 6.11 -8.98
N GLY A 197 12.75 4.84 -8.99
CA GLY A 197 13.56 3.67 -9.36
C GLY A 197 13.05 3.04 -10.65
N SER A 198 13.93 2.38 -11.39
CA SER A 198 13.61 1.79 -12.70
C SER A 198 14.42 0.54 -13.00
N GLU A 199 13.90 -0.26 -13.94
CA GLU A 199 14.57 -1.39 -14.58
C GLU A 199 15.85 -0.99 -15.33
N ASP A 200 16.02 0.29 -15.63
CA ASP A 200 17.28 0.80 -16.18
C ASP A 200 18.43 0.83 -15.16
N LYS A 201 18.19 0.29 -13.95
CA LYS A 201 19.14 0.13 -12.84
C LYS A 201 19.52 1.44 -12.17
N THR A 202 18.77 2.51 -12.44
CA THR A 202 19.06 3.84 -11.90
C THR A 202 17.98 4.34 -10.95
N MET A 203 18.38 5.16 -9.99
CA MET A 203 17.46 6.01 -9.23
C MET A 203 17.60 7.45 -9.73
N CYS A 204 16.49 8.12 -10.03
CA CYS A 204 16.46 9.53 -10.38
C CYS A 204 15.84 10.38 -9.28
N LEU A 205 16.40 11.56 -9.04
CA LEU A 205 15.80 12.61 -8.21
C LEU A 205 15.30 13.73 -9.10
N TRP A 206 14.11 14.22 -8.80
CA TRP A 206 13.41 15.24 -9.56
C TRP A 206 13.06 16.40 -8.64
N ASP A 207 13.23 17.62 -9.15
CA ASP A 207 12.81 18.85 -8.47
C ASP A 207 11.97 19.68 -9.42
N LEU A 208 10.65 19.68 -9.20
CA LEU A 208 9.70 20.39 -10.04
C LEU A 208 9.94 21.91 -10.04
N LYS A 209 10.64 22.46 -9.04
CA LYS A 209 10.98 23.90 -8.99
C LYS A 209 12.00 24.30 -10.06
N THR A 210 12.73 23.33 -10.61
CA THR A 210 13.72 23.57 -11.67
C THR A 210 13.11 23.56 -13.07
N LEU A 211 11.79 23.40 -13.18
CA LEU A 211 11.08 23.46 -14.45
C LEU A 211 11.16 24.87 -15.06
N GLU A 212 11.65 24.96 -16.29
CA GLU A 212 11.66 26.21 -17.05
C GLU A 212 10.23 26.63 -17.43
N ALA A 213 9.94 27.94 -17.37
CA ALA A 213 8.56 28.47 -17.47
C ALA A 213 7.77 28.04 -18.71
N ASP A 214 8.44 27.78 -19.84
CA ASP A 214 7.83 27.38 -21.11
C ASP A 214 7.98 25.87 -21.42
N SER A 215 8.62 25.10 -20.54
CA SER A 215 8.83 23.67 -20.72
C SER A 215 7.78 22.85 -19.98
N LYS A 216 7.25 21.81 -20.62
CA LYS A 216 6.53 20.73 -19.95
C LYS A 216 7.42 19.56 -19.55
N THR A 217 8.65 19.52 -20.05
CA THR A 217 9.56 18.40 -19.84
C THR A 217 10.60 18.77 -18.80
N LEU A 218 10.78 17.91 -17.81
CA LEU A 218 11.81 18.03 -16.77
C LEU A 218 12.82 16.88 -16.89
N ARG A 219 14.10 17.21 -16.78
CA ARG A 219 15.19 16.22 -16.67
C ARG A 219 15.50 15.95 -15.20
N PRO A 220 16.04 14.77 -14.85
CA PRO A 220 16.37 14.48 -13.46
C PRO A 220 17.45 15.45 -12.96
N ALA A 221 17.23 16.01 -11.76
CA ALA A 221 18.20 16.87 -11.09
C ALA A 221 19.45 16.09 -10.69
N ARG A 222 19.29 14.80 -10.35
CA ARG A 222 20.39 13.88 -10.08
C ARG A 222 20.03 12.47 -10.49
N ARG A 223 21.02 11.71 -10.98
CA ARG A 223 20.89 10.29 -11.32
C ARG A 223 21.93 9.48 -10.56
N TYR A 224 21.48 8.41 -9.91
CA TYR A 224 22.30 7.46 -9.18
C TYR A 224 22.38 6.13 -9.93
N THR A 225 23.57 5.52 -9.90
CA THR A 225 23.92 4.26 -10.57
C THR A 225 24.65 3.33 -9.60
N HIS A 226 24.20 3.31 -8.35
CA HIS A 226 24.78 2.56 -7.23
C HIS A 226 24.32 1.10 -7.18
N HIS A 227 23.21 0.76 -7.85
CA HIS A 227 22.72 -0.61 -8.01
C HIS A 227 23.28 -1.29 -9.27
N ALA A 228 23.42 -2.61 -9.20
CA ALA A 228 23.90 -3.44 -10.32
C ALA A 228 22.78 -4.03 -11.17
N GLN A 229 21.55 -4.04 -10.64
CA GLN A 229 20.33 -4.56 -11.27
C GLN A 229 19.15 -3.59 -11.08
N ILE A 230 17.95 -4.04 -11.46
CA ILE A 230 16.69 -3.27 -11.42
C ILE A 230 16.48 -2.66 -10.04
N VAL A 231 16.08 -1.39 -9.97
CA VAL A 231 15.71 -0.73 -8.72
C VAL A 231 14.20 -0.87 -8.54
N ASN A 232 13.78 -1.82 -7.69
CA ASN A 232 12.39 -2.22 -7.55
C ASN A 232 11.56 -1.17 -6.81
N ASP A 233 12.11 -0.63 -5.73
CA ASP A 233 11.41 0.36 -4.90
C ASP A 233 12.37 1.40 -4.31
N VAL A 234 11.82 2.60 -4.08
CA VAL A 234 12.53 3.74 -3.51
C VAL A 234 11.62 4.47 -2.53
N GLN A 235 12.16 4.91 -1.41
CA GLN A 235 11.38 5.68 -0.43
C GLN A 235 12.22 6.79 0.19
N TYR A 236 11.70 8.01 0.23
CA TYR A 236 12.25 9.02 1.13
C TYR A 236 12.03 8.61 2.58
N HIS A 237 13.03 8.85 3.42
CA HIS A 237 12.90 8.60 4.84
C HIS A 237 11.86 9.57 5.45
N PRO A 238 10.86 9.09 6.22
CA PRO A 238 9.76 9.92 6.72
C PRO A 238 10.17 10.93 7.80
N ILE A 239 11.23 10.66 8.56
CA ILE A 239 11.77 11.55 9.61
C ILE A 239 13.06 12.26 9.15
N ALA A 240 14.12 11.50 8.81
CA ALA A 240 15.38 12.05 8.31
C ALA A 240 15.24 12.68 6.92
N THR A 241 15.56 13.96 6.78
CA THR A 241 15.33 14.72 5.54
C THR A 241 16.28 14.37 4.40
N SER A 242 17.41 13.73 4.70
CA SER A 242 18.52 13.55 3.75
C SER A 242 18.68 12.12 3.24
N PHE A 243 17.88 11.17 3.73
CA PHE A 243 18.03 9.77 3.39
C PHE A 243 16.94 9.28 2.45
N ILE A 244 17.35 8.48 1.48
CA ILE A 244 16.48 7.73 0.58
C ILE A 244 16.92 6.28 0.62
N GLY A 245 15.99 5.38 0.92
CA GLY A 245 16.22 3.94 0.83
C GLY A 245 15.88 3.44 -0.57
N THR A 246 16.67 2.52 -1.09
CA THR A 246 16.48 1.85 -2.38
C THR A 246 16.72 0.36 -2.24
N VAL A 247 15.93 -0.44 -2.95
CA VAL A 247 16.07 -1.90 -2.99
C VAL A 247 16.07 -2.41 -4.42
N SER A 248 16.66 -3.59 -4.65
CA SER A 248 16.98 -4.06 -5.99
C SER A 248 17.05 -5.59 -6.09
N ASP A 249 16.92 -6.08 -7.32
CA ASP A 249 17.26 -7.43 -7.76
C ASP A 249 18.71 -7.84 -7.46
N ASP A 250 19.60 -6.89 -7.19
CA ASP A 250 20.96 -7.19 -6.75
C ASP A 250 21.05 -7.64 -5.27
N GLN A 251 19.89 -7.86 -4.63
CA GLN A 251 19.73 -8.38 -3.27
C GLN A 251 20.29 -7.43 -2.20
N THR A 252 20.33 -6.12 -2.50
CA THR A 252 20.82 -5.11 -1.56
C THR A 252 19.75 -4.09 -1.19
N LEU A 253 19.73 -3.74 0.10
CA LEU A 253 19.16 -2.50 0.59
C LEU A 253 20.27 -1.46 0.63
N GLN A 254 20.06 -0.32 -0.03
CA GLN A 254 21.02 0.78 -0.05
C GLN A 254 20.36 2.06 0.46
N ILE A 255 21.07 2.80 1.32
CA ILE A 255 20.64 4.11 1.80
C ILE A 255 21.54 5.18 1.17
N VAL A 256 20.93 6.08 0.42
CA VAL A 256 21.58 7.21 -0.20
C VAL A 256 21.44 8.43 0.71
N ASP A 257 22.55 9.15 0.92
CA ASP A 257 22.55 10.48 1.54
C ASP A 257 22.62 11.56 0.46
N VAL A 258 21.51 12.28 0.27
CA VAL A 258 21.38 13.27 -0.82
C VAL A 258 22.30 14.49 -0.64
N ARG A 259 22.89 14.69 0.55
CA ARG A 259 23.88 15.73 0.79
C ARG A 259 25.23 15.41 0.15
N GLN A 260 25.50 14.13 -0.10
CA GLN A 260 26.72 13.70 -0.79
C GLN A 260 26.58 13.89 -2.29
N SER A 261 27.65 14.33 -2.96
CA SER A 261 27.67 14.54 -4.40
C SER A 261 27.93 13.26 -5.20
N GLU A 262 28.48 12.23 -4.57
CA GLU A 262 28.74 10.93 -5.19
C GLU A 262 27.41 10.23 -5.52
N THR A 263 27.29 9.72 -6.75
CA THR A 263 26.06 9.08 -7.23
C THR A 263 26.24 7.61 -7.62
N THR A 264 27.47 7.12 -7.58
CA THR A 264 27.80 5.72 -7.91
C THR A 264 27.88 4.81 -6.68
N LYS A 265 27.76 5.38 -5.47
CA LYS A 265 27.84 4.66 -4.20
C LYS A 265 26.77 5.15 -3.23
N ALA A 266 26.19 4.23 -2.49
CA ALA A 266 25.34 4.56 -1.36
C ALA A 266 26.15 4.84 -0.09
N ALA A 267 25.54 5.55 0.85
CA ALA A 267 26.13 5.84 2.16
C ALA A 267 26.12 4.60 3.07
N LEU A 268 25.07 3.80 2.98
CA LEU A 268 24.93 2.51 3.67
C LEU A 268 24.50 1.44 2.67
N VAL A 269 25.01 0.23 2.84
CA VAL A 269 24.62 -0.93 2.03
C VAL A 269 24.48 -2.15 2.94
N ALA A 270 23.26 -2.65 3.05
CA ALA A 270 22.98 -3.97 3.62
C ALA A 270 23.13 -5.02 2.51
N ARG A 271 23.89 -6.08 2.77
CA ARG A 271 24.14 -7.17 1.81
C ARG A 271 23.83 -8.51 2.46
N ARG A 272 23.49 -9.51 1.65
CA ARG A 272 23.30 -10.91 2.10
C ARG A 272 22.24 -11.06 3.19
N GLY A 273 21.27 -10.15 3.23
CA GLY A 273 20.11 -10.25 4.12
C GLY A 273 18.97 -11.06 3.52
N HIS A 274 18.90 -11.10 2.20
CA HIS A 274 17.93 -11.85 1.44
C HIS A 274 18.64 -12.79 0.47
N LEU A 275 17.98 -13.89 0.13
CA LEU A 275 18.49 -14.90 -0.81
C LEU A 275 18.08 -14.62 -2.25
N ASP A 276 17.12 -13.72 -2.46
CA ASP A 276 16.58 -13.34 -3.75
C ASP A 276 16.32 -11.82 -3.83
N ALA A 277 15.79 -11.35 -4.96
CA ALA A 277 15.46 -9.95 -5.24
C ALA A 277 14.66 -9.30 -4.09
N ILE A 278 14.96 -8.04 -3.79
CA ILE A 278 14.21 -7.26 -2.80
C ILE A 278 13.23 -6.36 -3.56
N ASN A 279 11.93 -6.63 -3.39
CA ASN A 279 10.85 -6.02 -4.18
C ASN A 279 10.37 -4.69 -3.60
N ALA A 280 10.34 -4.55 -2.27
CA ALA A 280 9.84 -3.35 -1.61
C ALA A 280 10.63 -3.01 -0.34
N LEU A 281 10.61 -1.73 0.03
CA LEU A 281 11.07 -1.27 1.35
C LEU A 281 10.03 -0.40 2.04
N SER A 282 10.09 -0.34 3.35
CA SER A 282 9.29 0.60 4.12
C SER A 282 10.05 1.08 5.36
N PHE A 283 10.31 2.38 5.44
CA PHE A 283 10.78 3.03 6.67
C PHE A 283 9.66 3.11 7.69
N ASN A 284 9.99 2.85 8.94
CA ASN A 284 9.05 3.05 10.02
C ASN A 284 8.73 4.56 10.18
N PRO A 285 7.46 4.96 10.26
CA PRO A 285 7.08 6.38 10.34
C PRO A 285 7.41 7.02 11.69
N THR A 286 7.68 6.23 12.73
CA THR A 286 7.93 6.70 14.10
C THR A 286 9.39 6.53 14.56
N SER A 287 10.14 5.63 13.93
CA SER A 287 11.54 5.34 14.26
C SER A 287 12.47 5.70 13.12
N GLU A 288 13.47 6.55 13.39
CA GLU A 288 14.46 7.00 12.39
C GLU A 288 15.45 5.90 11.96
N VAL A 289 15.51 4.79 12.70
CA VAL A 289 16.52 3.75 12.47
C VAL A 289 15.94 2.46 11.92
N LEU A 290 14.63 2.29 11.90
CA LEU A 290 13.99 1.03 11.57
C LEU A 290 13.49 1.04 10.12
N VAL A 291 13.90 0.04 9.34
CA VAL A 291 13.41 -0.18 7.97
C VAL A 291 13.12 -1.65 7.73
N ALA A 292 12.04 -1.92 7.01
CA ALA A 292 11.65 -3.26 6.58
C ALA A 292 11.92 -3.44 5.08
N THR A 293 12.28 -4.65 4.67
CA THR A 293 12.47 -5.03 3.26
C THR A 293 11.71 -6.32 2.95
N ALA A 294 11.04 -6.38 1.80
CA ALA A 294 10.31 -7.55 1.33
C ALA A 294 11.00 -8.15 0.12
N SER A 295 11.09 -9.48 0.07
CA SER A 295 11.86 -10.17 -0.95
C SER A 295 11.09 -11.28 -1.65
N ALA A 296 11.53 -11.60 -2.86
CA ALA A 296 11.17 -12.80 -3.59
C ALA A 296 11.56 -14.10 -2.85
N ASP A 297 12.44 -14.04 -1.84
CA ASP A 297 12.74 -15.17 -0.96
C ASP A 297 11.63 -15.50 0.05
N LYS A 298 10.47 -14.85 -0.06
CA LYS A 298 9.24 -15.03 0.75
C LYS A 298 9.34 -14.48 2.17
N THR A 299 10.46 -13.83 2.52
CA THR A 299 10.68 -13.29 3.86
C THR A 299 10.67 -11.77 3.87
N ILE A 300 10.49 -11.23 5.07
CA ILE A 300 10.63 -9.80 5.34
C ILE A 300 11.80 -9.60 6.29
N GLY A 301 12.76 -8.76 5.90
CA GLY A 301 13.89 -8.40 6.75
C GLY A 301 13.61 -7.12 7.54
N ILE A 302 13.85 -7.15 8.85
CA ILE A 302 13.81 -5.96 9.71
C ILE A 302 15.25 -5.51 9.99
N TRP A 303 15.53 -4.23 9.76
CA TRP A 303 16.87 -3.68 9.80
C TRP A 303 16.98 -2.46 10.70
N ASP A 304 18.09 -2.37 11.42
CA ASP A 304 18.53 -1.18 12.12
C ASP A 304 19.60 -0.46 11.29
N LEU A 305 19.32 0.77 10.86
CA LEU A 305 20.24 1.57 10.04
C LEU A 305 21.58 1.86 10.74
N ARG A 306 21.66 1.75 12.07
CA ARG A 306 22.90 1.89 12.85
C ARG A 306 23.81 0.67 12.68
N ASN A 307 23.26 -0.50 12.37
CA ASN A 307 24.00 -1.73 12.10
C ASN A 307 23.33 -2.57 10.99
N VAL A 308 23.57 -2.21 9.73
CA VAL A 308 23.02 -2.91 8.56
C VAL A 308 23.79 -4.20 8.18
N LYS A 309 24.72 -4.67 9.01
CA LYS A 309 25.51 -5.88 8.71
C LYS A 309 24.70 -7.16 8.83
N GLU A 310 23.68 -7.15 9.67
CA GLU A 310 22.79 -8.27 9.93
C GLU A 310 21.36 -7.74 10.11
N LYS A 311 20.38 -8.61 9.84
CA LYS A 311 18.98 -8.32 10.13
C LYS A 311 18.79 -8.32 11.64
N VAL A 312 17.96 -7.40 12.14
CA VAL A 312 17.47 -7.44 13.53
C VAL A 312 16.56 -8.64 13.71
N HIS A 313 15.68 -8.86 12.73
CA HIS A 313 14.73 -9.97 12.73
C HIS A 313 14.33 -10.36 11.30
N THR A 314 13.78 -11.56 11.12
CA THR A 314 13.18 -12.02 9.86
C THR A 314 11.76 -12.48 10.14
N LEU A 315 10.79 -11.93 9.40
CA LEU A 315 9.40 -12.36 9.48
C LEU A 315 9.17 -13.43 8.41
N GLU A 316 8.66 -14.58 8.86
CA GLU A 316 8.40 -15.77 8.04
C GLU A 316 6.91 -16.13 8.15
N GLY A 317 6.26 -16.43 7.02
CA GLY A 317 4.84 -16.79 6.99
C GLY A 317 4.18 -16.65 5.61
N HIS A 318 4.78 -15.86 4.72
CA HIS A 318 4.38 -15.86 3.31
C HIS A 318 4.88 -17.11 2.57
N ASN A 319 4.06 -17.59 1.62
CA ASN A 319 4.36 -18.79 0.83
C ASN A 319 4.92 -18.49 -0.57
N ASP A 320 4.96 -17.22 -0.94
CA ASP A 320 5.48 -16.72 -2.22
C ASP A 320 6.11 -15.33 -2.06
N ALA A 321 6.67 -14.80 -3.15
CA ALA A 321 7.37 -13.53 -3.21
C ALA A 321 6.56 -12.39 -2.56
N VAL A 322 7.16 -11.71 -1.58
CA VAL A 322 6.56 -10.55 -0.92
C VAL A 322 6.81 -9.32 -1.79
N THR A 323 5.75 -8.63 -2.20
CA THR A 323 5.80 -7.56 -3.21
C THR A 323 5.62 -6.17 -2.65
N SER A 324 4.94 -6.05 -1.51
CA SER A 324 4.52 -4.77 -0.95
C SER A 324 4.71 -4.73 0.55
N LEU A 325 5.18 -3.60 1.08
CA LEU A 325 5.29 -3.34 2.51
C LEU A 325 4.74 -1.96 2.85
N SER A 326 4.06 -1.88 3.99
CA SER A 326 3.62 -0.60 4.52
C SER A 326 3.46 -0.68 6.04
N TRP A 327 4.21 0.15 6.76
CA TRP A 327 3.98 0.34 8.19
C TRP A 327 2.61 0.97 8.46
N HIS A 328 1.99 0.59 9.57
CA HIS A 328 0.77 1.23 10.02
C HIS A 328 1.04 2.74 10.25
N PRO A 329 0.16 3.64 9.80
CA PRO A 329 0.39 5.09 9.87
C PRO A 329 0.53 5.62 11.30
N THR A 330 -0.09 4.95 12.28
CA THR A 330 -0.12 5.40 13.68
C THR A 330 0.46 4.41 14.69
N GLU A 331 0.55 3.12 14.34
CA GLU A 331 0.95 2.08 15.30
C GLU A 331 2.37 1.61 14.98
N ALA A 332 3.32 2.07 15.78
CA ALA A 332 4.75 1.94 15.50
C ALA A 332 5.23 0.49 15.29
N GLY A 333 4.61 -0.48 15.97
CA GLY A 333 4.98 -1.89 15.92
C GLY A 333 4.31 -2.69 14.80
N ILE A 334 3.35 -2.10 14.09
CA ILE A 334 2.52 -2.82 13.13
C ILE A 334 3.02 -2.62 11.70
N LEU A 335 3.31 -3.73 11.03
CA LEU A 335 3.73 -3.76 9.63
C LEU A 335 2.72 -4.58 8.81
N GLY A 336 2.28 -4.06 7.67
CA GLY A 336 1.56 -4.84 6.66
C GLY A 336 2.49 -5.33 5.57
N SER A 337 2.26 -6.54 5.08
CA SER A 337 2.93 -7.10 3.90
C SER A 337 1.94 -7.74 2.95
N GLY A 338 2.21 -7.60 1.65
CA GLY A 338 1.43 -8.23 0.57
C GLY A 338 2.32 -9.13 -0.28
N SER A 339 1.79 -10.26 -0.75
CA SER A 339 2.56 -11.27 -1.48
C SER A 339 1.81 -11.83 -2.70
N TYR A 340 2.58 -12.38 -3.63
CA TYR A 340 2.08 -13.23 -4.72
C TYR A 340 1.31 -14.47 -4.21
N ASP A 341 1.43 -14.84 -2.93
CA ASP A 341 0.64 -15.92 -2.33
C ASP A 341 -0.84 -15.58 -2.11
N ARG A 342 -1.29 -14.40 -2.55
CA ARG A 342 -2.66 -13.88 -2.48
C ARG A 342 -3.09 -13.49 -1.07
N ARG A 343 -2.14 -13.32 -0.15
CA ARG A 343 -2.39 -12.90 1.23
C ARG A 343 -1.81 -11.53 1.52
N ILE A 344 -2.47 -10.85 2.46
CA ILE A 344 -1.89 -9.72 3.18
C ILE A 344 -1.74 -10.16 4.63
N ILE A 345 -0.55 -10.00 5.20
CA ILE A 345 -0.26 -10.32 6.60
C ILE A 345 0.02 -9.03 7.36
N PHE A 346 -0.58 -8.90 8.54
CA PHE A 346 -0.20 -7.88 9.52
C PHE A 346 0.68 -8.52 10.57
N TRP A 347 1.78 -7.83 10.87
CA TRP A 347 2.79 -8.25 11.82
C TRP A 347 2.82 -7.30 13.00
N ASP A 348 2.82 -7.83 14.22
CA ASP A 348 3.03 -7.08 15.44
C ASP A 348 4.42 -7.38 16.00
N LEU A 349 5.34 -6.44 15.77
CA LEU A 349 6.72 -6.60 16.20
C LEU A 349 6.91 -6.59 17.72
N SER A 350 5.89 -6.19 18.50
CA SER A 350 5.97 -6.25 19.96
C SER A 350 5.86 -7.67 20.51
N ARG A 351 5.30 -8.60 19.72
CA ARG A 351 5.09 -10.02 20.08
C ARG A 351 6.24 -10.93 19.67
N VAL A 352 7.28 -10.37 19.05
CA VAL A 352 8.45 -11.16 18.61
C VAL A 352 9.10 -11.82 19.82
N GLY A 353 9.14 -13.15 19.80
CA GLY A 353 9.74 -13.97 20.86
C GLY A 353 8.80 -14.31 22.01
N ASP A 354 7.50 -13.98 21.91
CA ASP A 354 6.50 -14.44 22.88
C ASP A 354 6.38 -15.98 22.86
N GLU A 355 6.12 -16.57 24.02
CA GLU A 355 5.91 -18.02 24.14
C GLU A 355 4.53 -18.40 23.58
N GLN A 356 4.52 -19.34 22.63
CA GLN A 356 3.30 -19.91 22.05
C GLN A 356 3.06 -21.34 22.51
N LEU A 357 1.80 -21.75 22.60
CA LEU A 357 1.45 -23.16 22.76
C LEU A 357 1.86 -23.95 21.51
N PRO A 358 2.11 -25.26 21.61
CA PRO A 358 2.52 -26.07 20.46
C PRO A 358 1.55 -25.98 19.28
N ASP A 359 0.24 -25.95 19.55
CA ASP A 359 -0.79 -25.87 18.51
C ASP A 359 -0.74 -24.50 17.79
N ASP A 360 -0.48 -23.40 18.51
CA ASP A 360 -0.37 -22.05 17.93
C ASP A 360 0.89 -21.88 17.07
N GLN A 361 1.97 -22.60 17.39
CA GLN A 361 3.22 -22.59 16.59
C GLN A 361 3.03 -23.20 15.20
N GLU A 362 2.03 -24.09 15.03
CA GLU A 362 1.70 -24.65 13.71
C GLU A 362 1.00 -23.62 12.81
N ASP A 363 0.32 -22.63 13.39
CA ASP A 363 -0.42 -21.59 12.66
C ASP A 363 0.49 -20.41 12.24
N GLY A 364 1.61 -20.20 12.92
CA GLY A 364 2.60 -19.19 12.57
C GLY A 364 3.38 -18.64 13.76
N PRO A 365 4.36 -17.75 13.51
CA PRO A 365 5.13 -17.12 14.58
C PRO A 365 4.26 -16.15 15.40
N PRO A 366 4.64 -15.80 16.65
CA PRO A 366 3.80 -15.00 17.55
C PRO A 366 3.56 -13.58 17.04
N GLU A 367 4.46 -13.04 16.23
CA GLU A 367 4.31 -11.73 15.59
C GLU A 367 3.32 -11.72 14.42
N LEU A 368 2.82 -12.87 13.95
CA LEU A 368 1.77 -12.91 12.93
C LEU A 368 0.43 -12.56 13.58
N LEU A 369 -0.01 -11.30 13.41
CA LEU A 369 -1.21 -10.78 14.05
C LEU A 369 -2.49 -11.15 13.29
N PHE A 370 -2.46 -11.00 11.97
CA PHE A 370 -3.65 -11.19 11.14
C PHE A 370 -3.29 -11.56 9.71
N MET A 371 -4.07 -12.45 9.09
CA MET A 371 -3.94 -12.80 7.67
C MET A 371 -5.25 -12.55 6.93
N HIS A 372 -5.19 -11.68 5.93
CA HIS A 372 -6.28 -11.44 5.00
C HIS A 372 -6.23 -12.43 3.84
N GLY A 373 -7.24 -13.30 3.77
CA GLY A 373 -7.43 -14.32 2.72
C GLY A 373 -8.54 -14.01 1.71
N GLY A 374 -8.91 -12.74 1.55
CA GLY A 374 -10.03 -12.34 0.69
C GLY A 374 -9.72 -12.35 -0.80
N HIS A 375 -8.46 -12.36 -1.20
CA HIS A 375 -8.05 -12.34 -2.61
C HIS A 375 -7.85 -13.75 -3.17
N THR A 376 -8.28 -13.94 -4.41
CA THR A 376 -8.19 -15.20 -5.16
C THR A 376 -7.09 -15.21 -6.21
N ASN A 377 -6.42 -14.08 -6.41
CA ASN A 377 -5.30 -13.93 -7.34
C ASN A 377 -4.17 -13.09 -6.71
N HIS A 378 -3.06 -12.97 -7.42
CA HIS A 378 -1.87 -12.25 -6.98
C HIS A 378 -2.18 -10.82 -6.58
N LEU A 379 -1.57 -10.39 -5.49
CA LEU A 379 -1.77 -9.06 -4.95
C LEU A 379 -0.94 -8.03 -5.72
N ALA A 380 -1.59 -6.97 -6.18
CA ALA A 380 -0.94 -5.89 -6.92
C ALA A 380 -0.40 -4.79 -5.98
N ASP A 381 -1.24 -4.22 -5.11
CA ASP A 381 -0.84 -3.19 -4.14
C ASP A 381 -1.84 -3.15 -2.98
N PHE A 382 -1.44 -2.57 -1.85
CA PHE A 382 -2.35 -2.26 -0.75
C PHE A 382 -1.97 -0.95 -0.05
N SER A 383 -2.93 -0.35 0.66
CA SER A 383 -2.73 0.91 1.36
C SER A 383 -3.55 0.95 2.65
N TRP A 384 -2.87 1.31 3.75
CA TRP A 384 -3.52 1.71 5.00
C TRP A 384 -4.28 3.02 4.82
N ASN A 385 -5.46 3.09 5.40
CA ASN A 385 -6.19 4.35 5.50
C ASN A 385 -5.53 5.23 6.59
N PRO A 386 -5.13 6.47 6.29
CA PRO A 386 -4.48 7.33 7.26
C PRO A 386 -5.43 7.92 8.32
N ASN A 387 -6.75 7.79 8.13
CA ASN A 387 -7.77 8.42 8.97
C ASN A 387 -8.59 7.41 9.79
N GLU A 388 -8.74 6.18 9.31
CA GLU A 388 -9.47 5.12 10.00
C GLU A 388 -8.49 3.99 10.37
N PRO A 389 -8.20 3.79 11.67
CA PRO A 389 -7.32 2.70 12.11
C PRO A 389 -7.80 1.35 11.60
N TRP A 390 -6.85 0.51 11.20
CA TRP A 390 -7.09 -0.87 10.75
C TRP A 390 -7.95 -1.01 9.49
N LEU A 391 -8.27 0.09 8.80
CA LEU A 391 -8.94 0.08 7.49
C LEU A 391 -7.89 0.03 6.37
N VAL A 392 -8.03 -0.93 5.47
CA VAL A 392 -7.13 -1.15 4.34
C VAL A 392 -7.90 -1.21 3.03
N ALA A 393 -7.27 -0.73 1.97
CA ALA A 393 -7.67 -1.01 0.60
C ALA A 393 -6.59 -1.88 -0.05
N SER A 394 -6.98 -2.96 -0.73
CA SER A 394 -6.08 -3.86 -1.43
C SER A 394 -6.64 -4.28 -2.77
N ALA A 395 -5.78 -4.42 -3.78
CA ALA A 395 -6.17 -4.83 -5.12
C ALA A 395 -5.39 -6.06 -5.57
N ALA A 396 -6.05 -6.92 -6.34
CA ALA A 396 -5.48 -8.09 -6.97
C ALA A 396 -5.58 -8.01 -8.51
N GLU A 397 -4.82 -8.87 -9.18
CA GLU A 397 -4.72 -8.93 -10.64
C GLU A 397 -6.01 -9.43 -11.33
N ASP A 398 -6.97 -10.01 -10.59
CA ASP A 398 -8.29 -10.44 -11.06
C ASP A 398 -9.36 -9.34 -11.02
N ASN A 399 -8.94 -8.07 -11.07
CA ASN A 399 -9.76 -6.85 -11.01
C ASN A 399 -10.44 -6.61 -9.66
N LEU A 400 -10.19 -7.43 -8.65
CA LEU A 400 -10.85 -7.30 -7.35
C LEU A 400 -10.18 -6.20 -6.51
N LEU A 401 -10.94 -5.16 -6.20
CA LEU A 401 -10.60 -4.18 -5.17
C LEU A 401 -11.37 -4.54 -3.90
N GLN A 402 -10.65 -4.70 -2.80
CA GLN A 402 -11.24 -4.89 -1.47
C GLN A 402 -10.93 -3.73 -0.56
N VAL A 403 -11.96 -3.26 0.16
CA VAL A 403 -11.82 -2.32 1.28
C VAL A 403 -12.32 -3.03 2.53
N TRP A 404 -11.46 -3.20 3.52
CA TRP A 404 -11.75 -4.04 4.69
C TRP A 404 -11.13 -3.49 5.96
N LYS A 405 -11.81 -3.71 7.07
CA LYS A 405 -11.38 -3.33 8.42
C LYS A 405 -11.31 -4.58 9.29
N VAL A 406 -10.16 -4.81 9.91
CA VAL A 406 -9.99 -5.93 10.85
C VAL A 406 -10.92 -5.75 12.04
N ALA A 407 -11.47 -6.86 12.55
CA ALA A 407 -12.34 -6.83 13.71
C ALA A 407 -11.64 -6.28 14.95
N GLU A 408 -12.31 -5.41 15.69
CA GLU A 408 -11.80 -4.86 16.96
C GLU A 408 -11.47 -5.96 17.99
N SER A 409 -12.11 -7.13 17.94
CA SER A 409 -11.76 -8.26 18.81
C SER A 409 -10.37 -8.87 18.55
N ILE A 410 -9.72 -8.54 17.42
CA ILE A 410 -8.39 -9.03 17.04
C ILE A 410 -7.32 -7.99 17.36
N VAL A 411 -7.63 -6.71 17.12
CA VAL A 411 -6.65 -5.61 17.14
C VAL A 411 -6.91 -4.58 18.24
N GLY A 412 -8.06 -4.65 18.91
CA GLY A 412 -8.38 -3.86 20.07
C GLY A 412 -7.40 -4.17 21.20
N ARG A 413 -6.94 -3.13 21.88
CA ARG A 413 -6.15 -3.31 23.10
C ARG A 413 -7.12 -3.74 24.19
N ASP A 414 -6.78 -4.79 24.93
CA ASP A 414 -7.53 -5.14 26.13
C ASP A 414 -7.51 -3.93 27.07
N ASP A 415 -8.67 -3.34 27.36
CA ASP A 415 -8.83 -2.25 28.34
C ASP A 415 -8.35 -2.63 29.76
N GLY A 416 -7.90 -3.88 29.96
CA GLY A 416 -7.27 -4.38 31.18
C GLY A 416 -5.83 -3.92 31.42
N ASP A 417 -5.16 -3.33 30.43
CA ASP A 417 -3.79 -2.79 30.55
C ASP A 417 -3.73 -1.28 30.80
N LEU A 418 -4.87 -0.62 31.04
CA LEU A 418 -4.87 0.69 31.67
C LEU A 418 -4.32 0.53 33.09
N LEU A 419 -3.10 1.04 33.30
CA LEU A 419 -2.48 1.20 34.61
C LEU A 419 -3.52 1.75 35.58
N VAL A 420 -3.81 0.97 36.63
CA VAL A 420 -4.78 1.27 37.70
C VAL A 420 -4.43 2.57 38.48
N ASP A 421 -3.36 3.26 38.13
CA ASP A 421 -2.84 4.44 38.82
C ASP A 421 -3.55 5.77 38.48
N GLU A 422 -4.58 5.78 37.62
CA GLU A 422 -5.38 7.01 37.36
C GLU A 422 -6.84 6.96 37.83
N LEU A 423 -7.25 5.93 38.58
CA LEU A 423 -8.59 5.89 39.21
C LEU A 423 -8.63 6.45 40.65
N ASP A 424 -7.48 6.84 41.22
CA ASP A 424 -7.38 7.43 42.56
C ASP A 424 -6.76 8.86 42.55
N ARG A 425 -7.35 9.79 41.78
CA ARG A 425 -7.15 11.23 41.99
C ARG A 425 -8.41 12.08 41.95
#